data_AF-A0A7C4C6D4-F1
#
_entry.id   AF-A0A7C4C6D4-F1
#
_cell.length_a   1.000
_cell.length_b   1.000
_cell.length_c   1.000
_cell.angle_alpha   90.00
_cell.angle_beta   90.00
_cell.angle_gamma   90.00
#
_symmetry.space_group_name_H-M   'P 1'
#
loop_
_entity.id
_entity.type
_entity.pdbx_description
1 polymer ?
#
loop_
_entity_poly.entity_id
_entity_poly.type
_entity_poly.pdbx_seq_one_letter_code
_entity_poly.pdbx_strand_id
1 'polypeptide(L)'
;MSLKDFPIAEILINAFCHATEDLEKVRKAMLNFIPELYRSRIVISEDVLEGYYGNRILNLKIHISDVEIVKNIIDFICRNIHEADKKLISRSFLSRLDSSGNLYLRFDKGAAYNGLLRLHDGS
;
A
#
# COMPACT_ATOMS: atom_id res chain seq x y z
N MET A 1 -7.02 8.28 -17.70
CA MET A 1 -7.03 6.80 -17.77
C MET A 1 -7.87 6.32 -16.59
N SER A 2 -9.03 5.75 -16.86
CA SER A 2 -9.90 5.19 -15.82
C SER A 2 -9.40 3.80 -15.49
N LEU A 3 -9.10 3.50 -14.22
CA LEU A 3 -8.69 2.15 -13.78
C LEU A 3 -9.82 1.11 -13.89
N LYS A 4 -11.02 1.52 -14.34
CA LYS A 4 -12.22 0.67 -14.45
C LYS A 4 -12.10 -0.48 -15.46
N ASP A 5 -11.12 -0.44 -16.37
CA ASP A 5 -11.03 -1.40 -17.49
C ASP A 5 -9.90 -2.44 -17.33
N PHE A 6 -9.16 -2.41 -16.22
CA PHE A 6 -8.11 -3.40 -15.94
C PHE A 6 -8.55 -4.34 -14.81
N PRO A 7 -8.71 -5.64 -15.08
CA PRO A 7 -8.96 -6.60 -14.00
C PRO A 7 -7.70 -6.67 -13.13
N ILE A 8 -7.82 -6.20 -11.89
CA ILE A 8 -6.77 -6.34 -10.87
C ILE A 8 -7.03 -7.64 -10.14
N ALA A 9 -6.08 -8.57 -10.22
CA ALA A 9 -6.21 -9.90 -9.62
C ALA A 9 -6.07 -9.85 -8.09
N GLU A 10 -5.13 -9.06 -7.59
CA GLU A 10 -4.81 -8.99 -6.16
C GLU A 10 -4.14 -7.67 -5.78
N ILE A 11 -4.11 -7.40 -4.48
CA ILE A 11 -3.42 -6.27 -3.86
C ILE A 11 -2.47 -6.81 -2.79
N LEU A 12 -1.22 -6.37 -2.85
CA LEU A 12 -0.20 -6.60 -1.84
C LEU A 12 0.20 -5.25 -1.23
N ILE A 13 0.02 -5.09 0.08
CA ILE A 13 0.47 -3.91 0.83
C ILE A 13 1.53 -4.36 1.81
N ASN A 14 2.74 -3.81 1.68
CA ASN A 14 3.87 -4.15 2.54
C ASN A 14 4.39 -2.89 3.23
N ALA A 15 4.78 -3.02 4.50
CA ALA A 15 5.44 -1.96 5.26
C ALA A 15 6.50 -2.53 6.21
N PHE A 16 7.66 -1.88 6.27
CA PHE A 16 8.66 -2.19 7.29
C PHE A 16 8.38 -1.39 8.56
N CYS A 17 8.53 -2.06 9.71
CA CYS A 17 8.53 -1.45 11.04
C CYS A 17 9.92 -1.66 11.66
N HIS A 18 10.65 -0.57 11.85
CA HIS A 18 11.94 -0.58 12.54
C HIS A 18 11.76 -0.58 14.06
N ALA A 19 12.79 -0.97 14.81
CA ALA A 19 12.77 -1.05 16.27
C ALA A 19 12.41 0.28 16.98
N THR A 20 12.66 1.42 16.33
CA THR A 20 12.32 2.76 16.85
C THR A 20 10.89 3.19 16.53
N GLU A 21 10.16 2.42 15.75
CA GLU A 21 8.81 2.73 15.32
C GLU A 21 7.77 2.01 16.18
N ASP A 22 6.59 2.61 16.23
CA ASP A 22 5.43 2.03 16.90
C ASP A 22 4.67 1.13 15.91
N LEU A 23 4.66 -0.17 16.21
CA LEU A 23 4.03 -1.21 15.38
C LEU A 23 2.54 -0.92 15.11
N GLU A 24 1.79 -0.43 16.10
CA GLU A 24 0.37 -0.15 15.95
C GLU A 24 0.13 1.07 15.04
N LYS A 25 1.04 2.04 15.06
CA LYS A 25 0.99 3.16 14.10
C LYS A 25 1.25 2.70 12.67
N VAL A 26 2.17 1.76 12.46
CA VAL A 26 2.42 1.17 11.13
C VAL A 26 1.21 0.36 10.66
N ARG A 27 0.65 -0.49 11.53
CA ARG A 27 -0.59 -1.25 11.24
C ARG A 27 -1.74 -0.32 10.86
N LYS A 28 -1.94 0.76 11.61
CA LYS A 28 -2.93 1.80 11.29
C LYS A 28 -2.67 2.46 9.94
N ALA A 29 -1.42 2.79 9.62
CA ALA A 29 -1.06 3.36 8.32
C ALA A 29 -1.42 2.43 7.16
N MET A 30 -1.17 1.12 7.30
CA MET A 30 -1.55 0.13 6.30
C MET A 30 -3.07 0.01 6.16
N LEU A 31 -3.82 -0.01 7.28
CA LEU A 31 -5.28 -0.10 7.27
C LEU A 31 -5.96 1.14 6.69
N ASN A 32 -5.29 2.29 6.63
CA ASN A 32 -5.83 3.50 6.01
C ASN A 32 -5.92 3.41 4.48
N PHE A 33 -5.28 2.42 3.85
CA PHE A 33 -5.51 2.08 2.43
C PHE A 33 -6.81 1.30 2.21
N ILE A 34 -7.41 0.79 3.29
CA ILE A 34 -8.57 -0.11 3.25
C ILE A 34 -9.82 0.67 3.71
N PRO A 35 -10.95 0.59 2.98
CA PRO A 35 -12.23 1.11 3.44
C PRO A 35 -12.61 0.54 4.80
N GLU A 36 -13.20 1.37 5.67
CA GLU A 36 -13.53 1.00 7.04
C GLU A 36 -14.36 -0.29 7.16
N LEU A 37 -15.32 -0.47 6.25
CA LEU A 37 -16.17 -1.67 6.13
C LEU A 37 -15.38 -2.99 6.04
N TYR A 38 -14.18 -2.96 5.44
CA TYR A 38 -13.38 -4.17 5.22
C TYR A 38 -12.27 -4.36 6.24
N ARG A 39 -11.93 -3.35 7.05
CA ARG A 39 -10.76 -3.40 7.95
C ARG A 39 -10.79 -4.58 8.92
N SER A 40 -11.95 -4.95 9.45
CA SER A 40 -12.10 -6.10 10.36
C SER A 40 -11.86 -7.45 9.69
N ARG A 41 -11.91 -7.52 8.36
CA ARG A 41 -11.66 -8.71 7.55
C ARG A 41 -10.21 -8.83 7.08
N ILE A 42 -9.39 -7.78 7.29
CA ILE A 42 -8.00 -7.75 6.85
C ILE A 42 -7.10 -8.38 7.91
N VAL A 43 -6.30 -9.35 7.48
CA VAL A 43 -5.21 -9.93 8.28
C VAL A 43 -3.91 -9.25 7.87
N ILE A 44 -3.17 -8.76 8.85
CA ILE A 44 -1.79 -8.27 8.66
C ILE A 44 -0.85 -9.33 9.24
N SER A 45 -0.11 -10.00 8.36
CA SER A 45 0.94 -10.95 8.75
C SER A 45 2.26 -10.22 8.99
N GLU A 46 3.12 -10.79 9.83
CA GLU A 46 4.44 -10.23 10.16
C GLU A 46 5.53 -11.26 9.88
N ASP A 47 6.57 -10.84 9.17
CA ASP A 47 7.82 -11.60 9.05
C ASP A 47 8.94 -10.84 9.80
N VAL A 48 9.71 -11.56 10.62
CA VAL A 48 10.89 -10.98 11.27
C VAL A 48 12.07 -11.06 10.30
N LEU A 49 12.64 -9.92 9.97
CA LEU A 49 13.87 -9.79 9.20
C LEU A 49 15.01 -9.33 10.12
N GLU A 50 16.21 -9.84 9.88
CA GLU A 50 17.42 -9.31 10.50
C GLU A 50 18.05 -8.25 9.59
N GLY A 51 18.19 -7.02 10.11
CA GLY A 51 18.96 -5.99 9.47
C GLY A 51 20.46 -6.25 9.56
N TYR A 52 21.26 -5.56 8.73
CA TYR A 52 22.72 -5.71 8.64
C TYR A 52 23.46 -5.55 9.99
N TYR A 53 22.89 -4.77 10.91
CA TYR A 53 23.43 -4.52 12.26
C TYR A 53 22.76 -5.36 13.37
N GLY A 54 22.04 -6.43 13.03
CA GLY A 54 21.32 -7.27 13.99
C GLY A 54 20.04 -6.65 14.55
N ASN A 55 19.64 -5.48 14.07
CA ASN A 55 18.37 -4.86 14.45
C ASN A 55 17.22 -5.62 13.78
N ARG A 56 16.25 -6.05 14.60
CA ARG A 56 15.01 -6.68 14.11
C ARG A 56 14.21 -5.64 13.32
N ILE A 57 13.81 -6.01 12.11
CA ILE A 57 12.89 -5.26 11.26
C ILE A 57 11.69 -6.16 11.03
N LEU A 58 10.49 -5.68 11.32
CA LEU A 58 9.27 -6.42 10.97
C LEU A 58 8.84 -6.03 9.57
N ASN A 59 8.56 -7.02 8.72
CA ASN A 59 7.91 -6.83 7.44
C ASN A 59 6.44 -7.20 7.58
N LEU A 60 5.58 -6.19 7.60
CA LEU A 60 4.15 -6.34 7.70
C LEU A 60 3.56 -6.47 6.30
N LYS A 61 2.66 -7.43 6.11
CA LYS A 61 2.04 -7.70 4.81
C LYS A 61 0.53 -7.83 4.91
N ILE A 62 -0.17 -7.28 3.93
CA ILE A 62 -1.57 -7.53 3.66
C ILE A 62 -1.66 -8.10 2.24
N HIS A 63 -2.42 -9.18 2.09
CA HIS A 63 -2.73 -9.77 0.80
C HIS A 63 -4.25 -9.87 0.64
N ILE A 64 -4.78 -9.28 -0.43
CA ILE A 64 -6.21 -9.36 -0.79
C ILE A 64 -6.32 -9.87 -2.23
N SER A 65 -7.04 -10.98 -2.42
CA SER A 65 -7.32 -11.58 -3.75
C SER A 65 -8.81 -11.80 -4.02
N ASP A 66 -9.68 -11.45 -3.06
CA ASP A 66 -11.13 -11.45 -3.28
C ASP A 66 -11.50 -10.32 -4.26
N VAL A 67 -12.07 -10.69 -5.40
CA VAL A 67 -12.32 -9.78 -6.53
C VAL A 67 -13.21 -8.59 -6.16
N GLU A 68 -14.23 -8.80 -5.33
CA GLU A 68 -15.13 -7.73 -4.92
C GLU A 68 -14.44 -6.76 -3.96
N ILE A 69 -13.68 -7.30 -3.00
CA ILE A 69 -12.93 -6.48 -2.04
C ILE A 69 -11.81 -5.70 -2.76
N VAL A 70 -11.07 -6.35 -3.66
CA VAL A 70 -10.02 -5.72 -4.47
C VAL A 70 -10.58 -4.52 -5.23
N LYS A 71 -11.68 -4.70 -5.95
CA LYS A 71 -12.31 -3.61 -6.71
C LYS A 71 -12.67 -2.42 -5.82
N ASN A 72 -13.28 -2.68 -4.66
CA ASN A 72 -13.67 -1.62 -3.72
C ASN A 72 -12.47 -0.90 -3.09
N ILE A 73 -11.39 -1.62 -2.76
CA ILE A 73 -10.16 -1.03 -2.24
C ILE A 73 -9.51 -0.13 -3.31
N ILE A 74 -9.41 -0.60 -4.56
CA ILE A 74 -8.85 0.20 -5.65
C ILE A 74 -9.67 1.47 -5.88
N ASP A 75 -11.00 1.36 -5.94
CA ASP A 75 -11.88 2.52 -6.07
C ASP A 75 -11.69 3.52 -4.91
N PHE A 76 -11.52 3.01 -3.69
CA PHE A 76 -11.24 3.83 -2.51
C PHE A 76 -9.88 4.54 -2.62
N ILE A 77 -8.81 3.82 -2.94
CA ILE A 77 -7.47 4.39 -3.13
C ILE A 77 -7.50 5.46 -4.23
N CYS A 78 -8.12 5.17 -5.38
CA CYS A 78 -8.22 6.10 -6.50
C CYS A 78 -8.96 7.38 -6.15
N ARG A 79 -9.96 7.32 -5.25
CA ARG A 79 -10.68 8.51 -4.78
C ARG A 79 -9.86 9.34 -3.78
N ASN A 80 -9.04 8.69 -2.95
CA ASN A 80 -8.33 9.33 -1.84
C ASN A 80 -6.88 9.74 -2.14
N ILE A 81 -6.28 9.26 -3.24
CA ILE A 81 -4.98 9.80 -3.70
C ILE A 81 -5.15 11.26 -4.12
N HIS A 82 -4.17 12.08 -3.78
CA HIS A 82 -4.14 13.50 -4.15
C HIS A 82 -4.04 13.68 -5.68
N GLU A 83 -4.74 14.66 -6.25
CA GLU A 83 -4.80 14.87 -7.71
C GLU A 83 -3.43 15.08 -8.39
N ALA A 84 -2.50 15.77 -7.72
CA ALA A 84 -1.13 15.91 -8.22
C ALA A 84 -0.43 14.55 -8.33
N ASP A 85 -0.65 13.67 -7.35
CA ASP A 85 -0.03 12.35 -7.29
C ASP A 85 -0.65 11.43 -8.35
N LYS A 86 -1.96 11.53 -8.62
CA LYS A 86 -2.59 10.82 -9.75
C LYS A 86 -1.94 11.18 -11.09
N LYS A 87 -1.65 12.47 -11.31
CA LYS A 87 -0.95 12.93 -12.52
C LYS A 87 0.47 12.36 -12.58
N LEU A 88 1.18 12.30 -11.46
CA LEU A 88 2.51 11.68 -11.39
C LEU A 88 2.45 10.19 -11.72
N ILE A 89 1.53 9.43 -11.12
CA ILE A 89 1.32 8.00 -11.41
C ILE A 89 1.03 7.82 -12.90
N SER A 90 0.11 8.60 -13.48
CA SER A 90 -0.24 8.49 -14.90
C SER A 90 0.94 8.77 -15.83
N ARG A 91 1.83 9.70 -15.48
CA ARG A 91 3.03 10.03 -16.26
C ARG A 91 4.14 8.98 -16.13
N SER A 92 4.21 8.31 -14.98
CA SER A 92 5.22 7.29 -14.65
C SER A 92 4.66 5.87 -14.66
N PHE A 93 3.50 5.66 -15.28
CA PHE A 93 2.77 4.39 -15.22
C PHE A 93 3.61 3.23 -15.76
N LEU A 94 4.18 3.38 -16.96
CA LEU A 94 4.98 2.34 -17.59
C LEU A 94 6.27 2.02 -16.82
N SER A 95 6.90 3.01 -16.16
CA SER A 95 8.10 2.77 -15.36
C SER A 95 7.82 2.10 -14.01
N ARG A 96 6.55 2.05 -13.60
CA ARG A 96 6.09 1.39 -12.37
C ARG A 96 5.51 0.01 -12.61
N LEU A 97 5.35 -0.38 -13.88
CA LEU A 97 4.95 -1.73 -14.27
C LEU A 97 6.19 -2.59 -14.46
N ASP A 98 6.17 -3.80 -13.91
CA ASP A 98 7.13 -4.84 -14.29
C ASP A 98 6.68 -5.61 -15.54
N SER A 99 7.53 -6.51 -16.02
CA SER A 99 7.25 -7.37 -17.18
C SER A 99 6.12 -8.37 -16.96
N SER A 100 5.72 -8.61 -15.70
CA SER A 100 4.61 -9.49 -15.32
C SER A 100 3.28 -8.73 -15.17
N GLY A 101 3.28 -7.40 -15.35
CA GLY A 101 2.09 -6.56 -15.26
C GLY A 101 1.78 -6.07 -13.84
N ASN A 102 2.69 -6.22 -12.88
CA ASN A 102 2.50 -5.71 -11.52
C ASN A 102 2.80 -4.22 -11.47
N LEU A 103 1.87 -3.44 -10.91
CA LEU A 103 2.04 -2.00 -10.70
C LEU A 103 2.56 -1.73 -9.28
N TYR A 104 3.77 -1.18 -9.18
CA TYR A 104 4.39 -0.84 -7.90
C TYR A 104 4.20 0.64 -7.56
N LEU A 105 3.46 0.90 -6.49
CA LEU A 105 3.27 2.23 -5.92
C LEU A 105 3.86 2.28 -4.51
N ARG A 106 4.59 3.35 -4.21
CA ARG A 106 5.17 3.60 -2.89
C ARG A 106 4.52 4.85 -2.30
N PHE A 107 4.22 4.80 -1.02
CA PHE A 107 3.53 5.87 -0.32
C PHE A 107 4.29 6.27 0.94
N ASP A 108 4.16 7.53 1.33
CA ASP A 108 4.74 8.02 2.57
C ASP A 108 4.03 7.41 3.79
N LYS A 109 4.79 6.74 4.65
CA LYS A 109 4.26 6.01 5.81
C LYS A 109 3.68 6.94 6.88
N GLY A 110 4.27 8.12 7.08
CA GLY A 110 3.79 9.11 8.04
C GLY A 110 2.50 9.80 7.57
N ALA A 111 2.40 10.12 6.29
CA ALA A 111 1.19 10.60 5.66
C ALA A 111 0.08 9.55 5.73
N ALA A 112 0.41 8.29 5.41
CA ALA A 112 -0.54 7.18 5.47
C ALA A 112 -1.09 6.96 6.89
N TYR A 113 -0.28 7.09 7.94
CA TYR A 113 -0.74 7.06 9.34
C TYR A 113 -1.83 8.11 9.61
N ASN A 114 -1.71 9.30 9.02
CA ASN A 114 -2.68 10.39 9.11
C ASN A 114 -3.85 10.27 8.11
N GLY A 115 -3.95 9.15 7.39
CA GLY A 115 -5.02 8.90 6.41
C GLY A 115 -4.80 9.56 5.05
N LEU A 116 -3.60 10.09 4.78
CA LEU A 116 -3.26 10.74 3.53
C LEU A 116 -2.48 9.81 2.61
N LEU A 117 -3.03 9.48 1.44
CA LEU A 117 -2.37 8.63 0.45
C LEU A 117 -1.46 9.48 -0.45
N ARG A 118 -0.24 9.76 0.03
CA ARG A 118 0.77 10.55 -0.66
C ARG A 118 1.80 9.66 -1.35
N LEU A 119 1.94 9.80 -2.66
CA LEU A 119 2.95 9.07 -3.42
C LEU A 119 4.35 9.50 -2.98
N HIS A 120 5.25 8.54 -2.84
CA HIS A 120 6.64 8.77 -2.43
C HIS A 120 7.57 7.89 -3.26
N ASP A 121 8.45 8.48 -4.05
CA ASP A 121 9.33 7.73 -4.94
C ASP A 121 10.62 7.22 -4.28
N GLY A 122 10.80 7.47 -2.98
CA GLY A 122 12.03 7.19 -2.27
C GLY A 122 13.05 8.28 -2.55
N SER A 123 13.64 8.82 -1.48
CA SER A 123 14.97 9.42 -1.51
C SER A 123 15.98 8.39 -1.05
#